data_AF-A0A2T6BWA7-F1
#
_entry.id   AF-A0A2T6BWA7-F1
#
_cell.length_a   1.000
_cell.length_b   1.000
_cell.length_c   1.000
_cell.angle_alpha   90.00
_cell.angle_beta   90.00
_cell.angle_gamma   90.00
#
_symmetry.space_group_name_H-M   'P 1'
#
loop_
_entity.id
_entity.type
_entity.pdbx_description
1 polymer ?
#
loop_
_entity_poly.entity_id
_entity_poly.type
_entity_poly.pdbx_seq_one_letter_code
_entity_poly.pdbx_strand_id
1 'polypeptide(L)' 'MRVVMNLSGDEWLAALTCIERRYNDVRRKVLEGDRKGRSIHRYREEALLLARVIEELKHQK' A
#
# COMPACT_ATOMS: atom_id res chain seq x y z
N MET A 1 -11.61 4.60 11.51
CA MET A 1 -10.39 4.87 12.29
C MET A 1 -9.61 5.94 11.53
N ARG A 2 -9.39 7.12 12.10
CA ARG A 2 -8.56 8.18 11.49
C ARG A 2 -7.12 7.92 11.92
N VAL A 3 -6.25 7.54 11.00
CA VAL A 3 -4.80 7.43 11.27
C VAL A 3 -4.26 8.85 11.32
N VAL A 4 -3.84 9.32 12.48
CA VAL A 4 -3.18 10.62 12.65
C VAL A 4 -1.69 10.37 12.85
N MET A 5 -0.86 10.90 11.95
CA MET A 5 0.59 10.74 11.96
C MET A 5 1.25 12.12 12.12
N ASN A 6 1.86 12.38 13.27
CA ASN A 6 2.71 13.55 13.49
C ASN A 6 4.08 13.30 12.86
N LEU A 7 4.20 13.55 11.56
CA LEU A 7 5.44 13.42 10.79
C LEU A 7 5.83 14.81 10.26
N SER A 8 7.13 15.08 10.17
CA SER A 8 7.64 16.18 9.35
C SER A 8 7.31 15.93 7.87
N GLY A 9 7.37 16.98 7.03
CA GLY A 9 7.09 16.85 5.60
C GLY A 9 7.96 15.80 4.89
N ASP A 10 9.22 15.68 5.29
CA ASP A 10 10.17 14.70 4.74
C ASP A 10 9.85 13.27 5.22
N GLU A 11 9.52 13.10 6.50
CA GLU A 11 9.08 11.81 7.04
C GLU A 11 7.77 11.36 6.40
N TRP A 12 6.86 12.29 6.12
CA TRP A 12 5.62 12.02 5.39
C TRP A 12 5.91 11.51 3.98
N LEU A 13 6.78 12.20 3.24
CA LEU A 13 7.15 11.81 1.88
C LEU A 13 7.85 10.44 1.87
N ALA A 14 8.75 10.19 2.83
CA ALA A 14 9.42 8.92 2.99
C ALA A 14 8.43 7.79 3.29
N ALA A 15 7.49 8.01 4.22
CA ALA A 15 6.44 7.04 4.56
C ALA A 15 5.57 6.72 3.35
N LEU A 16 5.09 7.74 2.63
CA LEU A 16 4.30 7.56 1.41
C LEU A 16 5.08 6.75 0.36
N THR A 17 6.34 7.10 0.13
CA THR A 17 7.21 6.39 -0.84
C THR A 17 7.39 4.93 -0.47
N CYS A 18 7.62 4.61 0.80
CA CYS A 18 7.76 3.24 1.29
C CYS A 18 6.48 2.42 1.09
N ILE A 19 5.32 3.01 1.39
CA ILE A 19 4.02 2.35 1.23
C ILE A 19 3.69 2.14 -0.25
N GLU A 20 3.93 3.13 -1.11
CA GLU A 20 3.73 3.00 -2.56
C GLU A 20 4.64 1.92 -3.17
N ARG A 21 5.90 1.84 -2.75
CA ARG A 21 6.81 0.74 -3.15
C ARG A 21 6.25 -0.61 -2.76
N ARG A 22 5.80 -0.77 -1.50
CA ARG A 22 5.22 -2.03 -1.03
C ARG A 22 3.95 -2.40 -1.80
N TYR A 23 3.08 -1.43 -2.05
CA TYR A 23 1.86 -1.65 -2.84
C TYR A 23 2.19 -2.19 -4.25
N ASN A 24 3.17 -1.60 -4.91
CA ASN A 24 3.61 -2.05 -6.24
C ASN A 24 4.17 -3.47 -6.23
N ASP A 25 4.95 -3.83 -5.21
CA ASP A 25 5.49 -5.19 -5.04
C ASP A 25 4.37 -6.22 -4.82
N VAL A 26 3.42 -5.91 -3.94
CA VAL A 26 2.27 -6.79 -3.66
C VAL A 26 1.41 -6.94 -4.91
N ARG A 27 1.13 -5.84 -5.63
CA ARG A 27 0.38 -5.87 -6.88
C ARG A 27 1.04 -6.75 -7.94
N ARG A 28 2.37 -6.73 -8.03
CA ARG A 28 3.13 -7.63 -8.91
C ARG A 28 2.92 -9.10 -8.52
N LYS A 29 2.98 -9.42 -7.23
CA LYS A 29 2.73 -10.79 -6.72
C LYS A 29 1.30 -11.27 -6.99
N VAL A 30 0.32 -10.38 -6.89
CA VAL A 30 -1.08 -10.68 -7.27
C VAL A 30 -1.15 -11.05 -8.75
N LEU A 31 -0.59 -10.23 -9.64
CA LEU A 31 -0.59 -10.47 -11.09
C LEU A 31 0.14 -11.77 -11.47
N GLU A 32 1.29 -12.03 -10.85
CA GLU A 32 2.03 -13.27 -11.07
C GLU A 32 1.28 -14.51 -10.57
N GLY A 33 0.64 -14.42 -9.40
CA GLY A 33 -0.13 -15.53 -8.86
C GLY A 33 -1.41 -15.79 -9.64
N ASP A 34 -2.08 -14.74 -10.14
CA ASP A 34 -3.23 -14.86 -11.05
C ASP A 34 -2.83 -15.60 -12.34
N ARG A 35 -1.68 -15.23 -12.94
CA ARG A 35 -1.15 -15.93 -14.13
C ARG A 35 -0.79 -17.39 -13.89
N LYS A 36 -0.38 -17.74 -12.66
CA LYS A 36 0.11 -19.07 -12.29
C LYS A 36 -0.93 -19.93 -11.56
N GLY A 37 -2.16 -19.44 -11.37
CA GLY A 37 -3.21 -20.14 -10.61
C GLY A 37 -2.86 -20.37 -9.13
N ARG A 38 -2.01 -19.52 -8.54
CA ARG A 38 -1.58 -19.66 -7.13
C ARG A 38 -2.57 -18.96 -6.21
N SER A 39 -2.69 -19.43 -4.97
CA SER A 39 -3.44 -18.71 -3.95
C SER A 39 -2.80 -17.35 -3.65
N ILE A 40 -3.56 -16.28 -3.87
CA ILE A 40 -3.11 -14.89 -3.71
C ILE A 40 -4.03 -14.08 -2.78
N HIS A 41 -4.90 -14.76 -2.03
CA HIS A 41 -5.89 -14.10 -1.17
C HIS A 41 -5.25 -13.07 -0.21
N ARG A 42 -4.18 -13.47 0.50
CA ARG A 42 -3.43 -12.56 1.39
C ARG A 42 -2.84 -11.35 0.67
N TYR A 43 -2.31 -11.54 -0.53
CA TYR A 43 -1.75 -10.43 -1.31
C TYR A 43 -2.84 -9.48 -1.82
N ARG A 44 -4.03 -9.99 -2.14
CA ARG A 44 -5.17 -9.14 -2.52
C ARG A 44 -5.67 -8.31 -1.34
N GLU A 45 -5.81 -8.93 -0.17
CA GLU A 45 -6.19 -8.21 1.06
C GLU A 45 -5.16 -7.14 1.42
N GLU A 46 -3.86 -7.49 1.38
CA GLU A 46 -2.78 -6.54 1.65
C GLU A 46 -2.78 -5.38 0.64
N ALA A 47 -2.96 -5.65 -0.65
CA ALA A 47 -3.03 -4.61 -1.67
C ALA A 47 -4.20 -3.64 -1.44
N LEU A 48 -5.38 -4.15 -1.05
CA LEU A 48 -6.55 -3.31 -0.75
C LEU A 48 -6.30 -2.40 0.47
N LEU A 49 -5.70 -2.94 1.53
CA LEU A 49 -5.35 -2.14 2.71
C LEU A 49 -4.32 -1.07 2.39
N LEU A 50 -3.27 -1.41 1.64
CA LEU A 50 -2.24 -0.47 1.23
C LEU A 50 -2.80 0.64 0.33
N ALA A 51 -3.68 0.29 -0.62
CA ALA A 51 -4.34 1.29 -1.48
C ALA A 51 -5.13 2.31 -0.64
N ARG A 52 -5.89 1.84 0.34
CA ARG A 52 -6.65 2.70 1.26
C ARG A 52 -5.73 3.60 2.08
N VAL A 53 -4.64 3.06 2.63
CA VAL A 53 -3.66 3.86 3.40
C VAL A 53 -3.03 4.94 2.52
N ILE A 54 -2.67 4.62 1.27
CA ILE A 54 -2.13 5.60 0.32
C ILE A 54 -3.15 6.71 0.04
N GLU A 55 -4.42 6.38 -0.16
CA GLU A 55 -5.47 7.39 -0.36
C GLU A 55 -5.63 8.28 0.88
N GLU A 56 -5.69 7.69 2.08
CA GLU A 56 -5.80 8.46 3.32
C GLU A 56 -4.59 9.40 3.51
N LEU A 57 -3.37 8.94 3.22
CA LEU A 57 -2.16 9.76 3.28
C LEU A 57 -2.08 10.83 2.18
N LYS A 58 -2.75 10.65 1.04
CA LYS A 58 -2.82 11.70 0.01
C LYS A 58 -3.83 12.80 0.34
N HIS A 59 -4.91 12.45 1.02
CA HIS A 59 -5.97 13.40 1.40
C HIS A 59 -5.71 14.14 2.73
N GLN A 60 -4.72 13.72 3.52
CA GLN A 60 -4.34 14.38 4.78
C GLN A 60 -3.30 15.50 4.61
N LYS A 61 -2.74 15.67 3.41
CA LYS A 61 -1.83 16.78 3.09
C LYS A 61 -2.63 18.00 2.64
#